data_AF-A0A1C7N6V1-F1
#
_entry.id   AF-A0A1C7N6V1-F1
#
_cell.length_a   1.000
_cell.length_b   1.000
_cell.length_c   1.000
_cell.angle_alpha   90.00
_cell.angle_beta   90.00
_cell.angle_gamma   90.00
#
_symmetry.space_group_name_H-M   'P 1'
#
loop_
_entity.id
_entity.type
_entity.pdbx_description
1 polymer ?
#
loop_
_entity_poly.entity_id
_entity_poly.type
_entity_poly.pdbx_seq_one_letter_code
_entity_poly.pdbx_strand_id
1 'polypeptide(L)'
;MNSLSPPLTKYITDQLEQAQNQCIRHVFGGSKTSSIQDRAHFLQAQFLLRSLHLPHDTLLYRLLPHIRASFSSPTWYRLSKSPLWRKCQPNINSINRHDLYRIYLQARKEDLQSRQSSHKHTLLSHCRTKISMNPILWLPMTHGEHSRCIRWRLS
;
A
#
# COMPACT_ATOMS: atom_id res chain seq x y z
N MET A 1 41.92 6.39 -35.84
CA MET A 1 41.34 6.07 -34.52
C MET A 1 40.03 6.82 -34.41
N ASN A 2 38.90 6.22 -34.81
CA ASN A 2 37.59 6.87 -34.77
C ASN A 2 36.82 6.34 -33.57
N SER A 3 36.66 7.18 -32.54
CA SER A 3 35.83 6.94 -31.38
C SER A 3 34.35 7.04 -31.78
N LEU A 4 33.67 5.90 -31.85
CA LEU A 4 32.22 5.83 -31.96
C LEU A 4 31.61 6.30 -30.64
N SER A 5 31.09 7.53 -30.64
CA SER A 5 30.14 7.98 -29.62
C SER A 5 28.92 7.06 -29.64
N PRO A 6 28.38 6.63 -28.47
CA PRO A 6 27.15 5.87 -28.46
C PRO A 6 26.04 6.71 -29.09
N PRO A 7 25.16 6.13 -29.92
CA PRO A 7 24.11 6.89 -30.59
C PRO A 7 23.27 7.57 -29.51
N LEU A 8 23.12 8.89 -29.63
CA LEU A 8 22.44 9.77 -28.66
C LEU A 8 21.10 9.20 -28.16
N THR A 9 20.40 8.47 -29.02
CA THR A 9 19.18 7.71 -28.73
C THR A 9 19.36 6.66 -27.64
N LYS A 10 20.44 5.87 -27.64
CA LYS A 10 20.72 4.85 -26.63
C LYS A 10 20.95 5.47 -25.26
N TYR A 11 21.74 6.55 -25.21
CA TYR A 11 21.98 7.29 -23.97
C TYR A 11 20.68 7.89 -23.40
N ILE A 12 19.83 8.45 -24.25
CA ILE A 12 18.52 9.00 -23.84
C ILE A 12 17.59 7.89 -23.32
N THR A 13 17.54 6.73 -23.98
CA THR A 13 16.73 5.60 -23.50
C THR A 13 17.25 5.06 -22.16
N ASP A 14 18.56 4.93 -21.99
CA ASP A 14 19.15 4.42 -20.75
C ASP A 14 18.89 5.39 -19.57
N GLN A 15 18.94 6.71 -19.82
CA GLN A 15 18.59 7.74 -18.84
C GLN A 15 17.10 7.72 -18.48
N LEU A 16 16.23 7.55 -19.49
CA LEU A 16 14.79 7.39 -19.28
C LEU A 16 14.48 6.13 -18.47
N GLU A 17 15.12 5.02 -18.78
CA GLU A 17 14.95 3.75 -18.08
C GLU A 17 15.48 3.83 -16.64
N GLN A 18 16.61 4.50 -16.41
CA GLN A 18 17.10 4.79 -15.04
C GLN A 18 16.14 5.67 -14.26
N ALA A 19 15.63 6.75 -14.86
CA ALA A 19 14.67 7.64 -14.22
C ALA A 19 13.34 6.91 -13.92
N GLN A 20 12.87 6.07 -14.84
CA GLN A 20 11.69 5.22 -14.62
C GLN A 20 11.94 4.21 -13.51
N ASN A 21 13.09 3.53 -13.49
CA ASN A 21 13.45 2.59 -12.43
C ASN A 21 13.60 3.29 -11.08
N GLN A 22 14.11 4.52 -11.03
CA GLN A 22 14.15 5.33 -9.82
C GLN A 22 12.76 5.76 -9.37
N CYS A 23 11.90 6.19 -10.30
CA CYS A 23 10.50 6.52 -10.01
C CYS A 23 9.72 5.30 -9.52
N ILE A 24 9.88 4.13 -10.14
CA ILE A 24 9.31 2.86 -9.70
C ILE A 24 9.86 2.54 -8.30
N ARG A 25 11.18 2.63 -8.07
CA ARG A 25 11.72 2.45 -6.72
C ARG A 25 11.09 3.46 -5.75
N HIS A 26 10.97 4.73 -6.07
CA HIS A 26 10.38 5.71 -5.14
C HIS A 26 8.87 5.50 -4.88
N VAL A 27 8.09 5.18 -5.91
CA VAL A 27 6.64 4.90 -5.81
C VAL A 27 6.37 3.58 -5.10
N PHE A 28 7.22 2.56 -5.30
CA PHE A 28 7.09 1.23 -4.71
C PHE A 28 7.91 1.04 -3.42
N GLY A 29 8.66 2.06 -2.99
CA GLY A 29 9.53 1.98 -1.82
C GLY A 29 10.85 1.24 -2.11
N GLY A 30 11.81 1.97 -2.68
CA GLY A 30 13.24 1.65 -2.67
C GLY A 30 13.85 1.77 -1.28
N SER A 31 13.02 2.13 -0.28
CA SER A 31 13.20 1.69 1.10
C SER A 31 12.38 0.42 1.29
N LYS A 32 13.06 -0.69 1.65
CA LYS A 32 12.63 -2.09 1.69
C LYS A 32 11.29 -2.43 2.40
N THR A 33 10.47 -1.46 2.81
CA THR A 33 9.42 -1.68 3.80
C THR A 33 8.05 -1.04 3.50
N SER A 34 7.92 0.09 2.81
CA SER A 34 6.67 0.89 2.88
C SER A 34 5.42 0.22 2.28
N SER A 35 5.45 -0.19 1.01
CA SER A 35 4.26 -0.78 0.34
C SER A 35 3.86 -2.14 0.92
N ILE A 36 4.84 -2.97 1.27
CA ILE A 36 4.61 -4.28 1.91
C ILE A 36 4.05 -4.09 3.32
N GLN A 37 4.57 -3.12 4.07
CA GLN A 37 4.12 -2.81 5.42
C GLN A 37 2.71 -2.22 5.43
N ASP A 38 2.35 -1.38 4.44
CA ASP A 38 0.98 -0.87 4.30
C ASP A 38 -0.02 -1.98 3.96
N ARG A 39 0.36 -2.89 3.05
CA ARG A 39 -0.44 -4.08 2.76
C ARG A 39 -0.54 -4.98 4.00
N ALA A 40 0.54 -5.14 4.76
CA ALA A 40 0.54 -5.88 6.00
C ALA A 40 -0.44 -5.26 7.00
N HIS A 41 -0.43 -3.93 7.18
CA HIS A 41 -1.39 -3.25 8.06
C HIS A 41 -2.84 -3.47 7.65
N PHE A 42 -3.14 -3.45 6.34
CA PHE A 42 -4.47 -3.79 5.83
C PHE A 42 -4.89 -5.23 6.15
N LEU A 43 -4.02 -6.20 5.84
CA LEU A 43 -4.29 -7.62 6.10
C LEU A 43 -4.44 -7.91 7.60
N GLN A 44 -3.63 -7.27 8.45
CA GLN A 44 -3.73 -7.36 9.90
C GLN A 44 -5.08 -6.83 10.40
N ALA A 45 -5.48 -5.63 9.97
CA ALA A 45 -6.77 -5.05 10.35
C ALA A 45 -7.95 -5.89 9.84
N GLN A 46 -7.83 -6.44 8.64
CA GLN A 46 -8.84 -7.33 8.06
C GLN A 46 -8.97 -8.65 8.84
N PHE A 47 -7.84 -9.23 9.26
CA PHE A 47 -7.82 -10.42 10.09
C PHE A 47 -8.46 -10.15 11.46
N LEU A 48 -8.10 -9.04 12.11
CA LEU A 48 -8.70 -8.63 13.38
C LEU A 48 -10.21 -8.40 13.24
N LEU A 49 -10.66 -7.73 12.18
CA LEU A 49 -12.09 -7.51 11.92
C LEU A 49 -12.84 -8.83 11.79
N ARG A 50 -12.31 -9.78 11.00
CA ARG A 50 -12.92 -11.11 10.87
C ARG A 50 -12.98 -11.84 12.21
N SER A 51 -11.95 -11.68 13.04
CA SER A 51 -11.89 -12.35 14.34
C SER A 51 -13.01 -11.93 15.30
N LEU A 52 -13.61 -10.75 15.09
CA LEU A 52 -14.73 -10.27 15.91
C LEU A 52 -16.07 -10.87 15.48
N HIS A 53 -16.21 -11.20 14.20
CA HIS A 53 -17.46 -11.69 13.61
C HIS A 53 -17.37 -13.18 13.27
N LEU A 54 -16.51 -13.92 13.99
CA LEU A 54 -16.40 -15.36 13.85
C LEU A 54 -17.67 -16.05 14.41
N PRO A 55 -18.15 -17.11 13.74
CA PRO A 55 -19.14 -18.00 14.33
C PRO A 55 -18.64 -18.66 15.63
N HIS A 56 -19.57 -18.90 16.57
CA HIS A 56 -19.26 -19.38 17.94
C HIS A 56 -18.68 -20.80 17.98
N ASP A 57 -18.96 -21.59 16.96
CA ASP A 57 -18.51 -22.96 16.75
C ASP A 57 -17.07 -23.05 16.20
N THR A 58 -16.50 -21.94 15.73
CA THR A 58 -15.12 -21.95 15.25
C THR A 58 -14.12 -22.11 16.41
N LEU A 59 -13.09 -22.93 16.17
CA LEU A 59 -12.00 -23.12 17.13
C LEU A 59 -11.36 -21.77 17.54
N LEU A 60 -11.16 -20.87 16.57
CA LEU A 60 -10.57 -19.57 16.82
C LEU A 60 -11.42 -18.69 17.75
N TYR A 61 -12.76 -18.74 17.63
CA TYR A 61 -13.66 -18.04 18.55
C TYR A 61 -13.50 -18.54 19.99
N ARG A 62 -13.42 -19.87 20.18
CA ARG A 62 -13.24 -20.47 21.52
C ARG A 62 -11.87 -20.16 22.12
N LEU A 63 -10.83 -20.07 21.30
CA LEU A 63 -9.46 -19.78 21.74
C LEU A 63 -9.20 -18.27 21.94
N LEU A 64 -10.04 -17.41 21.36
CA LEU A 64 -9.85 -15.96 21.33
C LEU A 64 -9.69 -15.31 22.71
N PRO A 65 -10.49 -15.66 23.74
CA PRO A 65 -10.29 -15.16 25.10
C PRO A 65 -8.90 -15.50 25.65
N HIS A 66 -8.41 -16.72 25.41
CA HIS A 66 -7.10 -17.19 25.86
C HIS A 66 -5.96 -16.51 25.09
N ILE A 67 -6.10 -16.35 23.77
CA ILE A 67 -5.12 -15.65 22.91
C ILE A 67 -4.99 -14.18 23.30
N ARG A 68 -6.11 -13.53 23.67
CA ARG A 68 -6.15 -12.13 24.10
C ARG A 68 -5.64 -11.92 25.53
N ALA A 69 -5.97 -12.84 26.44
CA ALA A 69 -5.58 -12.77 27.85
C ALA A 69 -4.14 -13.24 28.11
N SER A 70 -3.55 -13.99 27.18
CA SER A 70 -2.16 -14.43 27.30
C SER A 70 -1.22 -13.21 27.29
N PHE A 71 -0.66 -12.88 28.45
CA PHE A 71 0.42 -11.92 28.62
C PHE A 71 1.66 -12.26 27.77
N SER A 72 1.77 -13.52 27.34
CA SER A 72 2.84 -14.05 26.49
C SER A 72 2.50 -14.00 25.00
N SER A 73 1.37 -13.41 24.58
CA SER A 73 1.00 -13.22 23.17
C SER A 73 1.30 -11.80 22.70
N PRO A 74 2.58 -11.43 22.48
CA PRO A 74 2.92 -10.15 21.88
C PRO A 74 2.32 -10.01 20.48
N THR A 75 1.94 -11.12 19.83
CA THR A 75 1.38 -11.14 18.48
C THR A 75 0.02 -10.45 18.43
N TRP A 76 -0.95 -10.79 19.29
CA TRP A 76 -2.27 -10.16 19.24
C TRP A 76 -2.20 -8.67 19.61
N TYR A 77 -1.41 -8.35 20.64
CA TYR A 77 -1.12 -6.98 21.02
C TYR A 77 -0.49 -6.18 19.86
N ARG A 78 0.52 -6.73 19.19
CA ARG A 78 1.15 -6.10 18.01
C ARG A 78 0.17 -5.88 16.87
N LEU A 79 -0.69 -6.85 16.57
CA LEU A 79 -1.73 -6.70 15.55
C LEU A 79 -2.65 -5.52 15.90
N SER A 80 -3.07 -5.41 17.17
CA SER A 80 -3.95 -4.33 17.64
C SER A 80 -3.30 -2.93 17.65
N LYS A 81 -1.96 -2.84 17.54
CA LYS A 81 -1.24 -1.56 17.49
C LYS A 81 -1.11 -0.96 16.08
N SER A 82 -1.50 -1.71 15.05
CA SER A 82 -1.50 -1.23 13.66
C SER A 82 -2.21 0.14 13.56
N PRO A 83 -1.60 1.12 12.86
CA PRO A 83 -2.17 2.46 12.73
C PRO A 83 -3.54 2.43 12.02
N LEU A 84 -3.71 1.52 11.07
CA LEU A 84 -5.00 1.34 10.38
C LEU A 84 -6.07 0.78 11.32
N TRP A 85 -5.71 -0.18 12.18
CA TRP A 85 -6.65 -0.76 13.16
C TRP A 85 -7.12 0.28 14.17
N ARG A 86 -6.23 1.16 14.64
CA ARG A 86 -6.60 2.29 15.51
C ARG A 86 -7.64 3.21 14.88
N LYS A 87 -7.57 3.48 13.57
CA LYS A 87 -8.61 4.24 12.85
C LYS A 87 -9.96 3.53 12.80
N CYS A 88 -10.00 2.20 12.95
CA CYS A 88 -11.23 1.41 12.92
C CYS A 88 -11.87 1.23 14.31
N GLN A 89 -11.10 1.37 15.40
CA GLN A 89 -11.60 1.17 16.78
C GLN A 89 -12.90 1.92 17.13
N PRO A 90 -13.11 3.19 16.73
CA PRO A 90 -14.31 3.93 17.11
C PRO A 90 -15.63 3.30 16.62
N ASN A 91 -15.60 2.63 15.46
CA ASN A 91 -16.78 2.09 14.79
C ASN A 91 -16.68 0.58 14.56
N ILE A 92 -15.91 -0.11 15.41
CA ILE A 92 -15.48 -1.49 15.14
C ILE A 92 -16.61 -2.50 15.02
N ASN A 93 -17.72 -2.26 15.74
CA ASN A 93 -18.89 -3.14 15.76
C ASN A 93 -19.77 -3.01 14.50
N SER A 94 -19.64 -1.91 13.75
CA SER A 94 -20.44 -1.64 12.55
C SER A 94 -19.62 -1.64 11.25
N ILE A 95 -18.30 -1.58 11.34
CA ILE A 95 -17.40 -1.61 10.18
C ILE A 95 -17.50 -2.97 9.49
N ASN A 96 -17.74 -2.92 8.18
CA ASN A 96 -17.60 -4.08 7.30
C ASN A 96 -16.28 -4.01 6.51
N ARG A 97 -16.04 -5.01 5.65
CA ARG A 97 -14.84 -5.08 4.80
C ARG A 97 -14.72 -3.88 3.83
N HIS A 98 -15.83 -3.38 3.29
CA HIS A 98 -15.82 -2.22 2.40
C HIS A 98 -15.44 -0.95 3.16
N ASP A 99 -15.95 -0.76 4.38
CA ASP A 99 -15.60 0.39 5.21
C ASP A 99 -14.12 0.36 5.60
N LEU A 100 -13.60 -0.82 5.97
CA LEU A 100 -12.17 -1.03 6.19
C LEU A 100 -11.34 -0.58 4.97
N TYR A 101 -11.78 -0.98 3.78
CA TYR A 101 -11.10 -0.59 2.54
C TYR A 101 -11.18 0.93 2.28
N ARG A 102 -12.31 1.57 2.57
CA ARG A 102 -12.45 3.04 2.47
C ARG A 102 -11.53 3.76 3.45
N ILE A 103 -11.46 3.32 4.71
CA ILE A 103 -10.57 3.88 5.73
C ILE A 103 -9.10 3.73 5.31
N TYR A 104 -8.74 2.57 4.76
CA TYR A 104 -7.41 2.32 4.22
C TYR A 104 -7.06 3.26 3.06
N LEU A 105 -7.95 3.41 2.09
CA LEU A 105 -7.74 4.33 0.96
C LEU A 105 -7.60 5.78 1.43
N GLN A 106 -8.44 6.19 2.38
CA GLN A 106 -8.40 7.55 2.93
C GLN A 106 -7.07 7.81 3.65
N ALA A 107 -6.61 6.88 4.49
CA ALA A 107 -5.32 6.99 5.16
C ALA A 107 -4.15 7.08 4.17
N ARG A 108 -4.22 6.35 3.05
CA ARG A 108 -3.21 6.40 1.99
C ARG A 108 -3.22 7.74 1.25
N LYS A 109 -4.41 8.30 1.04
CA LYS A 109 -4.55 9.61 0.40
C LYS A 109 -3.97 10.72 1.28
N GLU A 110 -4.22 10.67 2.59
CA GLU A 110 -3.65 11.58 3.58
C GLU A 110 -2.12 11.49 3.63
N ASP A 111 -1.56 10.28 3.67
CA ASP A 111 -0.10 10.07 3.64
C ASP A 111 0.52 10.60 2.35
N LEU A 112 -0.11 10.33 1.20
CA LEU A 112 0.33 10.88 -0.08
C LEU A 112 0.30 12.41 -0.06
N GLN A 113 -0.82 13.03 0.34
CA GLN A 113 -0.94 14.48 0.45
C GLN A 113 0.12 15.08 1.39
N SER A 114 0.36 14.46 2.54
CA SER A 114 1.40 14.90 3.49
C SER A 114 2.79 14.88 2.87
N ARG A 115 3.13 13.83 2.12
CA ARG A 115 4.41 13.73 1.40
C ARG A 115 4.52 14.71 0.25
N GLN A 116 3.42 15.01 -0.44
CA GLN A 116 3.38 15.99 -1.53
C GLN A 116 3.59 17.41 -1.03
N SER A 117 3.04 17.75 0.13
CA SER A 117 3.25 19.05 0.78
C SER A 117 4.64 19.18 1.41
N SER A 118 5.42 18.09 1.48
CA SER A 118 6.78 18.11 2.02
C SER A 118 7.79 18.53 0.96
N HIS A 119 8.63 19.52 1.27
CA HIS A 119 9.76 19.92 0.43
C HIS A 119 10.83 18.82 0.26
N LYS A 120 10.75 17.72 1.03
CA LYS A 120 11.67 16.58 0.93
C LYS A 120 11.44 15.72 -0.32
N HIS A 121 10.28 15.85 -0.96
CA HIS A 121 9.89 14.96 -2.06
C HIS A 121 9.38 15.76 -3.26
N THR A 122 10.26 16.53 -3.89
CA THR A 122 9.99 17.37 -5.07
C THR A 122 9.34 16.60 -6.22
N LEU A 123 9.64 15.31 -6.40
CA LEU A 123 9.01 14.49 -7.44
C LEU A 123 7.53 14.15 -7.11
N LEU A 124 7.21 14.01 -5.82
CA LEU A 124 5.85 13.67 -5.39
C LEU A 124 4.90 14.87 -5.51
N SER A 125 5.38 16.11 -5.34
CA SER A 125 4.55 17.31 -5.49
C SER A 125 3.94 17.44 -6.90
N HIS A 126 4.58 16.84 -7.91
CA HIS A 126 4.08 16.79 -9.28
C HIS A 126 3.13 15.60 -9.57
N CYS A 127 3.00 14.63 -8.65
CA CYS A 127 2.07 13.52 -8.81
C CYS A 127 0.60 13.98 -8.69
N ARG A 128 -0.31 13.36 -9.44
CA ARG A 128 -1.75 13.68 -9.37
C ARG A 128 -2.37 13.18 -8.06
N THR A 129 -3.23 14.01 -7.45
CA THR A 129 -3.94 13.72 -6.19
C THR A 129 -5.04 12.65 -6.29
N LYS A 130 -5.37 12.20 -7.52
CA LYS A 130 -6.42 11.21 -7.78
C LYS A 130 -5.84 9.78 -7.78
N ILE A 131 -5.86 9.16 -6.61
CA ILE A 131 -5.59 7.72 -6.44
C ILE A 131 -6.81 6.94 -6.94
N SER A 132 -6.70 6.23 -8.08
CA SER A 132 -7.57 5.08 -8.35
C SER A 132 -6.73 3.81 -8.27
N MET A 133 -7.23 2.76 -7.62
CA MET A 133 -6.44 1.57 -7.34
C MET A 133 -6.73 0.50 -8.41
N ASN A 134 -5.70 -0.01 -9.08
CA ASN A 134 -5.84 -1.12 -10.03
C ASN A 134 -6.01 -2.46 -9.27
N PRO A 135 -7.04 -3.30 -9.55
CA PRO A 135 -7.20 -4.61 -8.88
C PRO A 135 -6.13 -5.67 -9.25
N ILE A 136 -5.43 -5.52 -10.37
CA ILE A 136 -4.39 -6.45 -10.84
C ILE A 136 -3.00 -6.06 -10.31
N LEU A 137 -2.68 -4.76 -10.34
CA LEU A 137 -1.35 -4.25 -9.93
C LEU A 137 -1.34 -3.59 -8.55
N TRP A 138 -2.52 -3.34 -7.94
CA TRP A 138 -2.71 -2.65 -6.64
C TRP A 138 -2.00 -1.30 -6.51
N LEU A 139 -1.78 -0.65 -7.67
CA LEU A 139 -1.15 0.65 -7.80
C LEU A 139 -2.18 1.78 -7.80
N PRO A 140 -1.89 2.93 -7.15
CA PRO A 140 -2.53 4.20 -7.45
C PRO A 140 -2.22 4.58 -8.89
N MET A 141 -3.16 4.35 -9.79
CA MET A 141 -3.11 4.91 -11.13
C MET A 141 -4.50 5.15 -11.67
N THR A 142 -4.65 6.20 -12.45
CA THR A 142 -5.87 6.54 -13.19
C THR A 142 -6.27 5.41 -14.16
N HIS A 143 -7.55 5.35 -14.53
CA HIS A 143 -8.03 4.39 -15.53
C HIS A 143 -7.26 4.48 -16.88
N GLY A 144 -6.83 5.69 -17.26
CA GLY A 144 -6.02 5.92 -18.46
C GLY A 144 -4.60 5.37 -18.35
N GLU A 145 -3.95 5.56 -17.19
CA GLU A 145 -2.64 4.95 -16.89
C GLU A 145 -2.74 3.43 -16.84
N HIS A 146 -3.83 2.90 -16.27
CA HIS A 146 -4.10 1.46 -16.24
C HIS A 146 -4.20 0.86 -17.65
N SER A 147 -5.02 1.47 -18.49
CA SER A 147 -5.21 1.01 -19.87
C SER A 147 -3.90 1.09 -20.68
N ARG A 148 -3.04 2.06 -20.40
CA ARG A 148 -1.71 2.14 -21.02
C ARG A 148 -0.78 1.04 -20.52
N CYS A 149 -0.68 0.82 -19.20
CA CYS A 149 0.15 -0.25 -18.64
C CYS A 149 -0.26 -1.64 -19.12
N ILE A 150 -1.57 -1.94 -19.20
CA ILE A 150 -2.05 -3.22 -19.74
C ILE A 150 -1.64 -3.38 -21.20
N ARG A 151 -1.90 -2.36 -22.03
CA ARG A 151 -1.49 -2.40 -23.45
C ARG A 151 0.01 -2.63 -23.58
N TRP A 152 0.82 -1.88 -22.86
CA TRP A 152 2.29 -1.99 -22.89
C TRP A 152 2.84 -3.35 -22.41
N ARG A 153 2.07 -4.12 -21.63
CA ARG A 153 2.47 -5.45 -21.14
C ARG A 153 1.98 -6.61 -22.01
N LEU A 154 0.93 -6.36 -22.80
CA LEU A 154 0.30 -7.34 -23.69
C LEU A 154 0.64 -7.10 -25.17
N SER A 155 1.39 -6.02 -25.47
CA SER A 155 1.99 -5.73 -26.77
C SER A 155 3.45 -6.17 -26.74
#